data_AF-A0A832U1X8-F1
#
_entry.id   AF-A0A832U1X8-F1
#
_cell.length_a   1.000
_cell.length_b   1.000
_cell.length_c   1.000
_cell.angle_alpha   90.00
_cell.angle_beta   90.00
_cell.angle_gamma   90.00
#
_symmetry.space_group_name_H-M   'P 1'
#
loop_
_entity.id
_entity.type
_entity.pdbx_description
1 polymer ?
#
loop_
_entity_poly.entity_id
_entity_poly.type
_entity_poly.pdbx_seq_one_letter_code
_entity_poly.pdbx_strand_id
1 'polypeptide(L)' 'MKNIALVAHDNKKEDIVEWCDFNKGSLSSYCLYATGTTGKKIIEKTGLTINLLKSGPYGGDMQLGALIADGTL' A
#
# COMPACT_ATOMS: atom_id res chain seq x y z
N MET A 1 10.79 -13.25 4.28
CA MET A 1 9.81 -12.66 3.33
C MET A 1 9.83 -11.16 3.56
N LYS A 2 9.94 -10.34 2.52
CA LYS A 2 9.98 -8.86 2.70
C LYS A 2 8.56 -8.31 2.63
N ASN A 3 8.31 -7.23 3.36
CA ASN A 3 7.03 -6.53 3.36
C ASN A 3 7.19 -5.22 2.58
N ILE A 4 6.13 -4.77 1.90
CA ILE A 4 6.17 -3.55 1.07
C ILE A 4 4.98 -2.67 1.44
N ALA A 5 5.24 -1.40 1.69
CA ALA A 5 4.19 -0.40 1.87
C ALA A 5 4.01 0.50 0.66
N LEU A 6 2.76 0.73 0.28
CA LEU A 6 2.34 1.51 -0.88
C LEU A 6 1.52 2.71 -0.39
N VAL A 7 2.10 3.90 -0.47
CA VAL A 7 1.48 5.16 -0.02
C VAL A 7 1.58 6.20 -1.13
N ALA A 8 0.50 6.97 -1.32
CA ALA A 8 0.46 8.04 -2.31
C ALA A 8 -0.50 9.16 -1.88
N HIS A 9 -0.08 10.41 -2.06
CA HIS A 9 -0.97 11.57 -2.02
C HIS A 9 -1.99 11.51 -3.17
N ASP A 10 -3.08 12.27 -3.06
CA ASP A 10 -4.22 12.16 -3.98
C ASP A 10 -3.84 12.33 -5.45
N ASN A 11 -2.99 13.31 -5.76
CA ASN A 11 -2.46 13.57 -7.10
C ASN A 11 -1.50 12.50 -7.64
N LYS A 12 -1.14 11.49 -6.83
CA LYS A 12 -0.25 10.38 -7.18
C LYS A 12 -0.91 9.01 -7.14
N LYS A 13 -2.22 8.96 -6.83
CA LYS A 13 -2.95 7.70 -6.73
C LYS A 13 -3.13 7.01 -8.07
N GLU A 14 -3.23 7.75 -9.17
CA GLU A 14 -3.29 7.16 -10.50
C GLU A 14 -1.94 6.53 -10.87
N ASP A 15 -0.85 7.31 -10.74
CA ASP A 15 0.52 6.85 -10.97
C ASP A 15 0.85 5.54 -10.23
N ILE A 16 0.56 5.47 -8.91
CA ILE A 16 0.87 4.27 -8.11
C ILE A 16 0.00 3.07 -8.48
N VAL A 17 -1.25 3.31 -8.91
CA VAL A 17 -2.17 2.24 -9.32
C VAL A 17 -1.68 1.63 -10.63
N GLU A 18 -1.31 2.45 -11.61
CA GLU A 18 -0.73 1.98 -12.88
C GLU A 18 0.58 1.23 -12.66
N TRP A 19 1.45 1.76 -11.78
CA TRP A 19 2.68 1.09 -11.41
C TRP A 19 2.42 -0.27 -10.75
N CYS A 20 1.44 -0.37 -9.86
CA CYS A 20 1.08 -1.65 -9.23
C CYS A 20 0.48 -2.64 -10.23
N ASP A 21 -0.32 -2.18 -11.18
CA ASP A 21 -0.92 -3.03 -12.21
C ASP A 21 0.16 -3.63 -13.12
N PHE A 22 1.09 -2.79 -13.58
CA PHE A 22 2.25 -3.24 -14.36
C PHE A 22 3.11 -4.26 -13.59
N ASN A 23 3.34 -4.03 -12.29
CA ASN A 23 4.19 -4.90 -11.46
C ASN A 23 3.43 -6.01 -10.72
N LYS A 24 2.15 -6.24 -11.02
CA LYS A 24 1.26 -7.13 -10.26
C LYS A 24 1.84 -8.53 -10.05
N GLY A 25 2.48 -9.09 -11.08
CA GLY A 25 3.09 -10.43 -11.02
C GLY A 25 4.22 -10.53 -9.99
N SER A 26 5.00 -9.47 -9.82
CA SER A 26 6.06 -9.42 -8.79
C SER A 26 5.48 -9.11 -7.41
N LEU A 27 4.57 -8.13 -7.34
CA LEU A 27 3.99 -7.66 -6.08
C LEU A 27 3.16 -8.74 -5.36
N SER A 28 2.54 -9.66 -6.09
CA SER A 28 1.75 -10.77 -5.52
C SER A 28 2.58 -11.74 -4.65
N SER A 29 3.92 -11.71 -4.75
CA SER A 29 4.81 -12.54 -3.94
C SER A 29 5.20 -11.92 -2.59
N TYR A 30 4.77 -10.69 -2.31
CA TYR A 30 5.10 -9.94 -1.10
C TYR A 30 3.88 -9.73 -0.20
N CYS A 31 4.12 -9.50 1.09
CA CYS A 31 3.08 -8.99 1.99
C CYS A 31 2.98 -7.48 1.78
N LEU A 32 1.84 -7.03 1.25
CA LEU A 32 1.62 -5.63 0.91
C LEU A 32 0.83 -4.91 1.99
N TYR A 33 1.19 -3.66 2.26
CA TYR A 33 0.50 -2.73 3.14
C TYR A 33 0.19 -1.45 2.36
N ALA A 34 -0.92 -0.78 2.67
CA ALA A 34 -1.20 0.53 2.09
C ALA A 34 -2.14 1.35 2.98
N THR A 35 -2.05 2.67 2.89
CA THR A 35 -3.01 3.56 3.55
C THR A 35 -4.34 3.59 2.80
N GLY A 36 -5.42 3.84 3.55
CA GLY A 36 -6.80 3.51 3.17
C GLY A 36 -7.19 3.74 1.71
N THR A 37 -7.17 4.98 1.21
CA THR A 37 -7.65 5.29 -0.15
C THR A 37 -6.70 4.81 -1.24
N THR A 38 -5.39 4.79 -1.00
CA THR A 38 -4.40 4.26 -1.95
C THR A 38 -4.56 2.75 -2.11
N GLY A 39 -4.60 2.01 -1.01
CA GLY A 39 -4.76 0.55 -1.03
C GLY A 39 -6.06 0.12 -1.68
N LYS A 40 -7.18 0.79 -1.38
CA LYS A 40 -8.48 0.46 -2.00
C LYS A 40 -8.45 0.57 -3.52
N LYS A 41 -7.89 1.65 -4.08
CA LYS A 41 -7.78 1.82 -5.53
C LYS A 41 -6.89 0.75 -6.18
N ILE A 42 -5.79 0.38 -5.52
CA ILE A 42 -4.90 -0.67 -6.02
C ILE A 42 -5.63 -2.02 -6.00
N ILE A 43 -6.32 -2.38 -4.92
CA ILE A 43 -7.10 -3.63 -4.82
C ILE A 43 -8.15 -3.67 -5.93
N GLU A 44 -8.92 -2.61 -6.11
CA GLU A 44 -10.00 -2.53 -7.11
C GLU A 44 -9.46 -2.74 -8.54
N LYS A 45 -8.34 -2.10 -8.88
CA LYS A 45 -7.75 -2.21 -10.22
C LYS A 45 -7.04 -3.54 -10.46
N THR A 46 -6.27 -3.99 -9.48
CA THR A 46 -5.28 -5.07 -9.68
C THR A 46 -5.71 -6.41 -9.07
N GLY A 47 -6.61 -6.42 -8.09
CA GLY A 47 -6.94 -7.62 -7.31
C GLY A 47 -5.81 -8.10 -6.38
N LEU A 48 -4.75 -7.31 -6.16
CA LEU A 48 -3.71 -7.63 -5.18
C LEU A 48 -4.29 -7.68 -3.76
N THR A 49 -3.81 -8.63 -2.95
CA THR A 49 -4.13 -8.68 -1.52
C THR A 49 -3.27 -7.67 -0.76
N ILE A 50 -3.89 -6.68 -0.13
CA ILE A 50 -3.20 -5.60 0.57
C ILE A 50 -3.79 -5.44 1.98
N ASN A 51 -2.93 -5.37 2.99
CA ASN A 51 -3.29 -5.01 4.35
C ASN A 51 -3.58 -3.51 4.44
N LEU A 52 -4.85 -3.15 4.62
CA LEU A 52 -5.26 -1.75 4.68
C LEU A 52 -5.02 -1.17 6.08
N LEU A 53 -4.26 -0.08 6.11
CA LEU A 53 -4.15 0.81 7.24
C LEU A 53 -5.24 1.91 7.13
N LYS A 54 -5.34 2.77 8.15
CA LYS A 54 -6.14 3.99 8.03
C LYS A 54 -5.62 4.86 6.89
N SER A 55 -6.43 5.81 6.43
CA SER A 55 -5.91 6.86 5.56
C SER A 55 -4.97 7.79 6.34
N GLY A 56 -4.02 8.43 5.65
CA GLY A 56 -3.03 9.32 6.26
C GLY A 56 -3.63 10.33 7.24
N PRO A 57 -4.66 11.11 6.86
CA PRO A 57 -5.32 12.09 7.74
C PRO A 57 -5.92 11.52 9.03
N TYR A 58 -6.16 10.20 9.10
CA TYR A 58 -6.72 9.51 10.26
C TYR A 58 -5.67 8.66 10.99
N GLY A 59 -4.37 8.94 10.76
CA GLY A 59 -3.25 8.29 11.44
C GLY A 59 -2.66 7.08 10.72
N GLY A 60 -3.03 6.84 9.46
CA GLY A 60 -2.46 5.74 8.67
C GLY A 60 -0.94 5.79 8.54
N ASP A 61 -0.40 7.00 8.39
CA ASP A 61 1.05 7.20 8.24
C ASP A 61 1.78 6.90 9.56
N MET A 62 1.15 7.16 10.71
CA MET A 62 1.69 6.79 12.02
C MET A 62 1.66 5.28 12.26
N GLN A 63 0.57 4.60 11.83
CA GLN A 63 0.51 3.14 11.87
C GLN A 63 1.64 2.53 11.03
N LEU A 64 1.87 3.10 9.84
CA LEU A 64 2.97 2.67 8.99
C LEU A 64 4.32 2.88 9.67
N GLY A 65 4.54 4.06 10.26
CA GLY A 65 5.75 4.36 11.02
C GLY A 65 5.99 3.40 12.18
N ALA A 66 4.94 2.99 12.89
CA ALA A 66 5.05 1.98 13.95
C ALA A 66 5.52 0.62 13.42
N LEU A 67 4.96 0.16 12.30
CA LEU A 67 5.37 -1.11 11.67
C LEU A 67 6.86 -1.09 11.26
N ILE A 68 7.32 0.04 10.72
CA ILE A 68 8.73 0.27 10.36
C ILE A 68 9.60 0.23 11.62
N ALA A 69 9.22 0.94 12.68
CA ALA A 69 9.97 1.02 13.93
C ALA A 69 10.09 -0.36 14.61
N ASP A 70 9.04 -1.18 14.54
CA ASP A 70 9.00 -2.53 15.09
C ASP A 70 9.74 -3.57 14.22
N GLY A 71 10.26 -3.17 13.05
CA GLY A 71 10.91 -4.10 12.11
C GLY A 71 9.96 -5.13 11.51
N THR A 72 8.66 -4.85 11.54
CA THR A 72 7.59 -5.72 11.00
C THR A 72 7.16 -5.31 9.60
N LEU A 73 7.75 -4.24 9.06
CA LEU A 73 7.69 -3.81 7.67
C LEU A 73 9.11 -3.58 7.15
#